data_AF-A0A7R9SVQ4-F1
#
_entry.id   AF-A0A7R9SVQ4-F1
#
_cell.length_a   1.000
_cell.length_b   1.000
_cell.length_c   1.000
_cell.angle_alpha   90.00
_cell.angle_beta   90.00
_cell.angle_gamma   90.00
#
_symmetry.space_group_name_H-M   'P 1'
#
loop_
_entity.id
_entity.type
_entity.pdbx_description
1 polymer ?
#
loop_
_entity_poly.entity_id
_entity_poly.type
_entity_poly.pdbx_seq_one_letter_code
_entity_poly.pdbx_strand_id
1 'polypeptide(L)'
;RLLHSAVKAALMSVLRKKVLTAAQGDAEGEGESQVGLASQISNKGSNSASNSASNLVSGSAHFSKNTSSAGDPVPDPDSILSAVVKKPAKGEEMSPEARVELMDSLLRPGCKKEHMVMRKSGKVGLSVAVVNHTLSKIIHAKVQSVPYEFMHIEEVFLPSFYECMLAHLPLGAWQLGVPSTSSGTNSTFRNSIDIHRPGHSGPTLERARETGVNRIFWRAFVKSFASHEMALLWVTKFRRTTGPRLQARGLPGPWQEEAFFRQSGLAQGEKTEVETVTNFTYDMDLTRDLPGFSSLPHADSGNRWVSTIFYLARSNSSKTSRSSIKAGTKVLVSKLGKLGRGGNSKSSWEEGKFTVSKSIPYAPNSVFAFSPCWSSWHAVKTLEGNINRTTIQGYVHSSVKIPKKACVQPLETTSQPNSLF
;
A
#
# COMPACT_ATOMS: atom_id res chain seq x y z
N ARG A 1 25.42 9.91 17.73
CA ARG A 1 24.44 8.79 17.80
C ARG A 1 23.15 9.20 18.52
N LEU A 2 23.22 9.79 19.73
CA LEU A 2 22.06 10.26 20.52
C LEU A 2 21.05 11.11 19.74
N LEU A 3 21.52 12.13 18.99
CA LEU A 3 20.66 12.98 18.14
C LEU A 3 19.78 12.17 17.17
N HIS A 4 20.31 11.08 16.60
CA HIS A 4 19.57 10.23 15.67
C HIS A 4 18.47 9.40 16.36
N SER A 5 18.67 9.04 17.63
CA SER A 5 17.66 8.38 18.46
C SER A 5 16.54 9.36 18.84
N ALA A 6 16.88 10.58 19.25
CA ALA A 6 15.92 11.62 19.59
C ALA A 6 15.10 12.10 18.38
N VAL A 7 15.72 12.20 17.20
CA VAL A 7 15.03 12.46 15.91
C VAL A 7 14.02 11.35 15.64
N LYS A 8 14.47 10.09 15.64
CA LYS A 8 13.59 8.92 15.46
C LYS A 8 12.44 8.88 16.47
N ALA A 9 12.66 9.26 17.73
CA ALA A 9 11.64 9.26 18.77
C ALA A 9 10.55 10.34 18.55
N ALA A 10 10.91 11.57 18.16
CA ALA A 10 9.89 12.59 17.89
C ALA A 10 9.21 12.39 16.53
N LEU A 11 9.93 11.93 15.50
CA LEU A 11 9.28 11.49 14.25
C LEU A 11 8.27 10.39 14.54
N MET A 12 8.61 9.41 15.39
CA MET A 12 7.65 8.40 15.86
C MET A 12 6.52 9.00 16.69
N SER A 13 6.74 10.04 17.50
CA SER A 13 5.69 10.72 18.25
C SER A 13 4.73 11.49 17.34
N VAL A 14 5.24 12.24 16.36
CA VAL A 14 4.45 13.04 15.41
C VAL A 14 3.78 12.15 14.37
N LEU A 15 4.47 11.14 13.82
CA LEU A 15 3.85 10.15 12.94
C LEU A 15 2.80 9.34 13.70
N ARG A 16 3.08 8.87 14.92
CA ARG A 16 2.03 8.23 15.75
C ARG A 16 0.90 9.21 15.97
N LYS A 17 1.13 10.43 16.48
CA LYS A 17 0.05 11.39 16.76
C LYS A 17 -0.75 11.70 15.49
N LYS A 18 -0.15 12.06 14.36
CA LYS A 18 -0.88 12.34 13.10
C LYS A 18 -1.54 11.12 12.48
N VAL A 19 -0.92 9.95 12.47
CA VAL A 19 -1.53 8.70 11.95
C VAL A 19 -2.63 8.19 12.90
N LEU A 20 -2.45 8.34 14.21
CA LEU A 20 -3.45 8.07 15.24
C LEU A 20 -4.60 9.06 15.12
N THR A 21 -4.40 10.38 15.02
CA THR A 21 -5.48 11.34 14.74
C THR A 21 -6.12 11.07 13.38
N ALA A 22 -5.35 10.65 12.37
CA ALA A 22 -5.88 10.17 11.10
C ALA A 22 -6.54 8.79 11.17
N ALA A 23 -6.57 8.11 12.32
CA ALA A 23 -7.25 6.84 12.59
C ALA A 23 -8.38 6.93 13.66
N GLN A 24 -8.22 7.83 14.63
CA GLN A 24 -9.05 8.11 15.81
C GLN A 24 -9.86 9.40 15.68
N GLY A 25 -9.56 10.23 14.68
CA GLY A 25 -10.16 11.55 14.50
C GLY A 25 -11.67 11.47 14.38
N ASP A 26 -12.33 11.77 15.49
CA ASP A 26 -13.68 12.30 15.75
C ASP A 26 -13.89 12.26 17.30
N ALA A 27 -12.97 12.88 18.06
CA ALA A 27 -12.85 12.71 19.52
C ALA A 27 -12.63 14.02 20.32
N GLU A 28 -12.89 15.17 19.72
CA GLU A 28 -12.95 16.46 20.42
C GLU A 28 -14.33 17.08 20.15
N GLY A 29 -15.20 17.02 21.16
CA GLY A 29 -16.61 17.39 21.11
C GLY A 29 -17.37 16.61 22.19
N GLU A 30 -18.07 17.33 23.06
CA GLU A 30 -18.72 16.85 24.30
C GLU A 30 -17.72 16.46 25.41
N GLY A 31 -17.68 17.09 26.59
CA GLY A 31 -18.65 18.00 27.21
C GLY A 31 -19.50 17.22 28.22
N GLU A 32 -19.23 17.41 29.51
CA GLU A 32 -19.78 16.60 30.59
C GLU A 32 -21.31 16.76 30.73
N SER A 33 -22.02 15.65 30.91
CA SER A 33 -23.25 15.62 31.70
C SER A 33 -23.54 14.23 32.26
N GLN A 34 -23.63 14.12 33.59
CA GLN A 34 -24.11 12.93 34.30
C GLN A 34 -25.54 13.15 34.82
N VAL A 35 -26.55 12.51 34.22
CA VAL A 35 -27.89 12.14 34.78
C VAL A 35 -28.44 10.97 33.93
N GLY A 36 -29.17 9.96 34.43
CA GLY A 36 -29.46 9.54 35.82
C GLY A 36 -30.67 8.57 35.90
N LEU A 37 -30.58 7.57 36.78
CA LEU A 37 -31.64 6.66 37.28
C LEU A 37 -32.58 5.88 36.31
N ALA A 38 -32.40 4.55 36.34
CA ALA A 38 -33.35 3.53 36.84
C ALA A 38 -34.74 3.25 36.18
N SER A 39 -34.84 2.00 35.70
CA SER A 39 -35.97 1.05 35.82
C SER A 39 -37.37 1.36 35.25
N GLN A 40 -37.90 0.43 34.43
CA GLN A 40 -39.13 -0.30 34.79
C GLN A 40 -39.28 -1.64 34.03
N ILE A 41 -40.08 -2.54 34.61
CA ILE A 41 -40.39 -3.90 34.14
C ILE A 41 -41.79 -3.87 33.51
N SER A 42 -42.02 -4.63 32.43
CA SER A 42 -43.37 -5.15 32.14
C SER A 42 -43.35 -6.44 31.31
N ASN A 43 -44.06 -7.46 31.82
CA ASN A 43 -44.39 -8.69 31.09
C ASN A 43 -45.69 -8.53 30.30
N LYS A 44 -45.76 -9.17 29.12
CA LYS A 44 -46.94 -9.73 28.40
C LYS A 44 -46.50 -10.07 26.98
N GLY A 45 -46.97 -11.12 26.30
CA GLY A 45 -47.89 -12.20 26.68
C GLY A 45 -47.93 -13.25 25.55
N SER A 46 -48.40 -14.46 25.85
CA SER A 46 -48.44 -15.61 24.93
C SER A 46 -49.56 -15.55 23.88
N ASN A 47 -49.42 -16.35 22.81
CA ASN A 47 -50.45 -17.21 22.15
C ASN A 47 -49.88 -17.73 20.80
N SER A 48 -49.67 -19.03 20.56
CA SER A 48 -50.63 -20.10 20.19
C SER A 48 -51.28 -19.92 18.80
N ALA A 49 -51.45 -20.90 17.92
CA ALA A 49 -50.97 -22.30 17.83
C ALA A 49 -51.38 -22.88 16.45
N SER A 50 -50.77 -24.03 16.05
CA SER A 50 -51.32 -25.04 15.11
C SER A 50 -51.58 -24.60 13.63
N ASN A 51 -51.80 -25.47 12.63
CA ASN A 51 -52.02 -26.92 12.60
C ASN A 51 -51.73 -27.54 11.21
N SER A 52 -51.46 -28.86 11.18
CA SER A 52 -51.73 -29.82 10.07
C SER A 52 -51.12 -29.64 8.66
N ALA A 53 -51.04 -30.63 7.76
CA ALA A 53 -50.70 -32.07 7.78
C ALA A 53 -51.05 -32.67 6.38
N SER A 54 -50.18 -33.55 5.85
CA SER A 54 -50.43 -34.64 4.88
C SER A 54 -51.27 -34.42 3.60
N ASN A 55 -50.71 -34.80 2.43
CA ASN A 55 -51.14 -36.05 1.76
C ASN A 55 -50.17 -36.53 0.66
N LEU A 56 -50.05 -37.86 0.53
CA LEU A 56 -49.45 -38.54 -0.63
C LEU A 56 -50.51 -38.77 -1.71
N VAL A 57 -50.11 -38.79 -3.00
CA VAL A 57 -50.47 -39.84 -3.98
C VAL A 57 -49.32 -40.01 -4.98
N SER A 58 -49.11 -41.26 -5.42
CA SER A 58 -48.11 -41.75 -6.38
C SER A 58 -48.42 -41.50 -7.87
N GLY A 59 -47.41 -41.53 -8.76
CA GLY A 59 -47.68 -41.85 -10.17
C GLY A 59 -46.53 -41.68 -11.19
N SER A 60 -46.05 -42.82 -11.71
CA SER A 60 -45.35 -43.00 -13.00
C SER A 60 -43.93 -42.44 -13.21
N ALA A 61 -43.10 -43.31 -13.80
CA ALA A 61 -41.70 -43.07 -14.12
C ALA A 61 -41.49 -42.68 -15.59
N HIS A 62 -40.60 -41.72 -15.84
CA HIS A 62 -39.92 -41.59 -17.13
C HIS A 62 -38.50 -41.01 -16.95
N PHE A 63 -37.52 -41.70 -17.53
CA PHE A 63 -36.21 -41.22 -18.00
C PHE A 63 -35.68 -39.89 -17.41
N SER A 64 -34.79 -39.96 -16.40
CA SER A 64 -34.05 -38.79 -15.91
C SER A 64 -32.60 -38.79 -16.41
N LYS A 65 -32.19 -37.66 -16.98
CA LYS A 65 -30.79 -37.36 -17.32
C LYS A 65 -30.05 -36.92 -16.04
N ASN A 66 -28.75 -37.20 -15.96
CA ASN A 66 -27.90 -36.64 -14.90
C ASN A 66 -27.89 -35.10 -14.98
N THR A 67 -28.71 -34.46 -14.15
CA THR A 67 -28.58 -33.04 -13.80
C THR A 67 -27.72 -32.94 -12.56
N SER A 68 -26.51 -32.41 -12.72
CA SER A 68 -25.73 -31.92 -11.58
C SER A 68 -26.55 -30.87 -10.85
N SER A 69 -26.76 -31.05 -9.54
CA SER A 69 -27.43 -30.06 -8.70
C SER A 69 -26.71 -28.73 -8.82
N ALA A 70 -27.35 -27.74 -9.45
CA ALA A 70 -26.92 -26.36 -9.33
C ALA A 70 -27.05 -25.99 -7.85
N GLY A 71 -25.92 -25.86 -7.15
CA GLY A 71 -25.92 -25.22 -5.84
C GLY A 71 -26.42 -23.79 -6.01
N ASP A 72 -27.19 -23.31 -5.03
CA ASP A 72 -27.77 -21.98 -5.09
C ASP A 72 -26.70 -20.92 -5.42
N PRO A 73 -26.99 -19.97 -6.33
CA PRO A 73 -26.03 -18.94 -6.68
C PRO A 73 -25.70 -18.14 -5.43
N VAL A 74 -24.44 -18.22 -4.98
CA VAL A 74 -23.94 -17.42 -3.87
C VAL A 74 -24.26 -15.96 -4.18
N PRO A 75 -25.06 -15.27 -3.35
CA PRO A 75 -25.54 -13.92 -3.68
C PRO A 75 -24.37 -12.98 -3.90
N ASP A 76 -24.50 -12.14 -4.92
CA ASP A 76 -23.50 -11.12 -5.24
C ASP A 76 -23.22 -10.27 -3.99
N PRO A 77 -21.96 -10.18 -3.50
CA PRO A 77 -21.60 -9.34 -2.37
C PRO A 77 -22.05 -7.88 -2.53
N ASP A 78 -22.19 -7.39 -3.77
CA ASP A 78 -22.67 -6.04 -4.06
C ASP A 78 -24.19 -5.88 -3.87
N SER A 79 -24.96 -6.96 -4.05
CA SER A 79 -26.38 -6.99 -3.69
C SER A 79 -26.58 -6.93 -2.17
N ILE A 80 -25.70 -7.59 -1.41
CA ILE A 80 -25.71 -7.52 0.06
C ILE A 80 -25.33 -6.11 0.53
N LEU A 81 -24.23 -5.55 0.02
CA LEU A 81 -23.77 -4.20 0.41
C LEU A 81 -24.77 -3.09 0.05
N SER A 82 -25.51 -3.21 -1.06
CA SER A 82 -26.55 -2.24 -1.44
C SER A 82 -27.83 -2.39 -0.62
N ALA A 83 -28.16 -3.59 -0.13
CA ALA A 83 -29.28 -3.82 0.77
C ALA A 83 -28.99 -3.41 2.23
N VAL A 84 -27.79 -3.74 2.75
CA VAL A 84 -27.37 -3.46 4.13
C VAL A 84 -27.02 -1.98 4.32
N VAL A 85 -26.41 -1.33 3.33
CA VAL A 85 -25.98 0.08 3.45
C VAL A 85 -26.99 1.03 2.79
N LYS A 86 -28.19 1.11 3.38
CA LYS A 86 -28.93 2.39 3.32
C LYS A 86 -28.02 3.44 3.95
N LYS A 87 -27.58 4.44 3.17
CA LYS A 87 -26.84 5.57 3.72
C LYS A 87 -27.72 6.21 4.82
N PRO A 88 -27.24 6.34 6.07
CA PRO A 88 -27.95 7.10 7.08
C PRO A 88 -28.18 8.53 6.58
N ALA A 89 -29.25 9.18 7.04
CA ALA A 89 -29.52 10.56 6.67
C ALA A 89 -28.36 11.46 7.12
N LYS A 90 -28.23 12.64 6.48
CA LYS A 90 -27.12 13.57 6.78
C LYS A 90 -27.24 14.10 8.20
N GLY A 91 -26.56 13.46 9.14
CA GLY A 91 -26.58 13.76 10.58
C GLY A 91 -26.89 12.56 11.48
N GLU A 92 -27.41 11.46 10.93
CA GLU A 92 -27.67 10.23 11.69
C GLU A 92 -26.38 9.42 11.88
N GLU A 93 -26.10 9.04 13.13
CA GLU A 93 -25.03 8.11 13.45
C GLU A 93 -25.49 6.66 13.23
N MET A 94 -24.66 5.85 12.56
CA MET A 94 -24.93 4.42 12.36
C MET A 94 -24.86 3.69 13.72
N SER A 95 -25.88 2.88 14.04
CA SER A 95 -25.93 2.15 15.31
C SER A 95 -24.72 1.22 15.51
N PRO A 96 -24.31 0.92 16.75
CA PRO A 96 -23.21 -0.01 17.02
C PRO A 96 -23.39 -1.38 16.34
N GLU A 97 -24.61 -1.89 16.27
CA GLU A 97 -24.96 -3.19 15.69
C GLU A 97 -24.78 -3.16 14.17
N ALA A 98 -25.34 -2.14 13.51
CA ALA A 98 -25.18 -1.93 12.07
C ALA A 98 -23.71 -1.71 11.67
N ARG A 99 -22.90 -1.09 12.54
CA ARG A 99 -21.44 -0.98 12.37
C ARG A 99 -20.74 -2.33 12.43
N VAL A 100 -21.14 -3.22 13.36
CA VAL A 100 -20.58 -4.57 13.48
C VAL A 100 -20.97 -5.43 12.28
N GLU A 101 -22.25 -5.43 11.88
CA GLU A 101 -22.73 -6.17 10.71
C GLU A 101 -22.05 -5.70 9.42
N LEU A 102 -21.94 -4.39 9.21
CA LEU A 102 -21.23 -3.83 8.07
C LEU A 102 -19.74 -4.22 8.11
N MET A 103 -19.07 -4.13 9.24
CA MET A 103 -17.68 -4.56 9.37
C MET A 103 -17.48 -6.05 9.07
N ASP A 104 -18.41 -6.90 9.49
CA ASP A 104 -18.35 -8.34 9.23
C ASP A 104 -18.59 -8.66 7.74
N SER A 105 -19.52 -7.97 7.08
CA SER A 105 -19.72 -8.09 5.62
C SER A 105 -18.51 -7.63 4.79
N LEU A 106 -17.64 -6.79 5.36
CA LEU A 106 -16.43 -6.27 4.71
C LEU A 106 -15.20 -7.18 4.87
N LEU A 107 -15.29 -8.27 5.64
CA LEU A 107 -14.15 -9.15 5.91
C LEU A 107 -14.24 -10.41 5.05
N ARG A 108 -13.40 -10.48 4.02
CA ARG A 108 -13.19 -11.73 3.25
C ARG A 108 -12.60 -12.83 4.15
N PRO A 109 -12.82 -14.13 3.82
CA PRO A 109 -12.16 -15.23 4.52
C PRO A 109 -10.64 -15.04 4.64
N GLY A 110 -10.11 -15.18 5.86
CA GLY A 110 -8.71 -14.92 6.19
C GLY A 110 -8.40 -13.49 6.67
N CYS A 111 -9.29 -12.52 6.42
CA CYS A 111 -9.24 -11.22 7.09
C CYS A 111 -9.72 -11.33 8.53
N LYS A 112 -9.16 -10.51 9.42
CA LYS A 112 -9.56 -10.47 10.82
C LYS A 112 -10.14 -9.11 11.19
N LYS A 113 -11.05 -9.10 12.18
CA LYS A 113 -11.68 -7.87 12.68
C LYS A 113 -10.64 -6.85 13.16
N GLU A 114 -9.52 -7.27 13.76
CA GLU A 114 -8.47 -6.34 14.20
C GLU A 114 -7.66 -5.67 13.07
N HIS A 115 -7.90 -5.97 11.79
CA HIS A 115 -7.20 -5.35 10.66
C HIS A 115 -7.81 -4.03 10.19
N MET A 116 -9.12 -3.88 10.36
CA MET A 116 -9.91 -2.77 9.82
C MET A 116 -10.80 -2.20 10.92
N VAL A 117 -11.06 -0.89 10.88
CA VAL A 117 -11.85 -0.19 11.89
C VAL A 117 -12.90 0.70 11.23
N MET A 118 -14.12 0.65 11.75
CA MET A 118 -15.14 1.66 11.46
C MET A 118 -14.94 2.84 12.41
N ARG A 119 -14.91 4.05 11.85
CA ARG A 119 -14.81 5.29 12.63
C ARG A 119 -16.20 5.86 12.92
N LYS A 120 -16.28 6.80 13.86
CA LYS A 120 -17.54 7.51 14.18
C LYS A 120 -18.19 8.10 12.93
N SER A 121 -17.41 8.78 12.07
CA SER A 121 -17.83 9.27 10.74
C SER A 121 -18.23 8.20 9.70
N GLY A 122 -18.48 6.94 10.09
CA GLY A 122 -18.90 5.83 9.22
C GLY A 122 -17.84 5.37 8.22
N LYS A 123 -16.64 5.97 8.24
CA LYS A 123 -15.56 5.70 7.30
C LYS A 123 -14.72 4.53 7.80
N VAL A 124 -14.57 3.53 6.94
CA VAL A 124 -13.64 2.41 7.14
C VAL A 124 -12.20 2.88 7.00
N GLY A 125 -11.30 2.38 7.86
CA GLY A 125 -9.85 2.57 7.76
C GLY A 125 -9.11 1.31 8.21
N LEU A 126 -7.79 1.29 8.02
CA LEU A 126 -6.94 0.25 8.63
C LEU A 126 -6.76 0.49 10.13
N SER A 127 -6.55 -0.59 10.89
CA SER A 127 -6.30 -0.49 12.32
C SER A 127 -4.91 0.08 12.62
N VAL A 128 -4.81 0.68 13.81
CA VAL A 128 -3.57 1.26 14.33
C VAL A 128 -2.44 0.22 14.40
N ALA A 129 -2.76 -1.05 14.71
CA ALA A 129 -1.78 -2.13 14.79
C ALA A 129 -1.13 -2.44 13.43
N VAL A 130 -1.95 -2.54 12.36
CA VAL A 130 -1.48 -2.77 10.99
C VAL A 130 -0.54 -1.65 10.54
N VAL A 131 -0.92 -0.40 10.77
CA VAL A 131 -0.11 0.76 10.34
C VAL A 131 1.16 0.88 11.18
N ASN A 132 1.09 0.72 12.51
CA ASN A 132 2.26 0.80 13.39
C ASN A 132 3.29 -0.31 13.13
N HIS A 133 2.87 -1.54 12.84
CA HIS A 133 3.77 -2.62 12.43
C HIS A 133 4.54 -2.22 11.16
N THR A 134 3.79 -1.78 10.14
CA THR A 134 4.35 -1.41 8.83
C THR A 134 5.34 -0.24 8.95
N LEU A 135 4.96 0.82 9.66
CA LEU A 135 5.85 1.95 9.98
C LEU A 135 7.11 1.49 10.72
N SER A 136 6.96 0.61 11.72
CA SER A 136 8.10 0.07 12.47
C SER A 136 9.06 -0.70 11.57
N LYS A 137 8.57 -1.60 10.70
CA LYS A 137 9.39 -2.37 9.75
C LYS A 137 10.16 -1.42 8.81
N ILE A 138 9.50 -0.42 8.23
CA ILE A 138 10.13 0.61 7.38
C ILE A 138 11.20 1.39 8.15
N ILE A 139 10.91 1.83 9.36
CA ILE A 139 11.79 2.68 10.18
C ILE A 139 13.04 1.93 10.65
N HIS A 140 12.93 0.63 10.96
CA HIS A 140 14.06 -0.19 11.44
C HIS A 140 14.92 -0.80 10.31
N ALA A 141 14.40 -0.94 9.09
CA ALA A 141 15.14 -1.52 7.97
C ALA A 141 16.47 -0.77 7.66
N LYS A 142 17.50 -1.50 7.23
CA LYS A 142 18.80 -0.92 6.84
C LYS A 142 18.80 -0.52 5.37
N VAL A 143 19.18 0.73 5.08
CA VAL A 143 19.49 1.18 3.72
C VAL A 143 20.88 0.66 3.34
N GLN A 144 20.96 0.01 2.18
CA GLN A 144 22.20 -0.39 1.51
C GLN A 144 22.57 0.73 0.54
N SER A 145 23.82 1.17 0.51
CA SER A 145 24.27 2.32 -0.30
C SER A 145 24.99 1.93 -1.60
N VAL A 146 25.25 0.64 -1.82
CA VAL A 146 25.98 0.13 -2.98
C VAL A 146 25.05 -0.80 -3.76
N PRO A 147 24.81 -0.56 -5.08
CA PRO A 147 25.45 0.44 -5.93
C PRO A 147 24.78 1.82 -5.91
N TYR A 148 23.68 1.96 -5.17
CA TYR A 148 22.94 3.19 -4.87
C TYR A 148 22.09 2.94 -3.62
N GLU A 149 21.40 3.96 -3.08
CA GLU A 149 20.55 3.75 -1.91
C GLU A 149 19.28 2.93 -2.24
N PHE A 150 19.23 1.69 -1.71
CA PHE A 150 18.07 0.83 -1.73
C PHE A 150 17.89 0.05 -0.42
N MET A 151 16.75 -0.61 -0.25
CA MET A 151 16.48 -1.54 0.84
C MET A 151 15.48 -2.62 0.41
N HIS A 152 15.57 -3.76 1.09
CA HIS A 152 14.59 -4.84 1.03
C HIS A 152 14.10 -5.07 2.46
N ILE A 153 12.78 -5.16 2.64
CA ILE A 153 12.17 -5.55 3.92
C ILE A 153 11.33 -6.79 3.69
N GLU A 154 11.50 -7.80 4.52
CA GLU A 154 10.66 -8.99 4.60
C GLU A 154 9.65 -8.84 5.76
N GLU A 155 8.47 -9.43 5.62
CA GLU A 155 7.32 -9.29 6.51
C GLU A 155 6.95 -7.82 6.81
N VAL A 156 6.86 -7.00 5.76
CA VAL A 156 6.62 -5.56 5.88
C VAL A 156 5.25 -5.25 6.50
N PHE A 157 4.24 -6.07 6.22
CA PHE A 157 2.92 -6.04 6.85
C PHE A 157 2.78 -7.12 7.94
N LEU A 158 1.76 -7.03 8.79
CA LEU A 158 1.38 -8.14 9.67
C LEU A 158 1.02 -9.36 8.81
N PRO A 159 1.49 -10.59 9.11
CA PRO A 159 1.23 -11.76 8.25
C PRO A 159 -0.26 -12.01 7.97
N SER A 160 -1.12 -11.88 8.99
CA SER A 160 -2.56 -12.02 8.81
C SER A 160 -3.19 -10.89 7.97
N PHE A 161 -2.67 -9.66 8.07
CA PHE A 161 -3.11 -8.56 7.20
C PHE A 161 -2.65 -8.76 5.76
N TYR A 162 -1.48 -9.36 5.54
CA TYR A 162 -1.00 -9.70 4.20
C TYR A 162 -1.90 -10.72 3.50
N GLU A 163 -2.31 -11.78 4.20
CA GLU A 163 -3.31 -12.72 3.64
C GLU A 163 -4.64 -12.02 3.34
N CYS A 164 -5.07 -11.08 4.20
CA CYS A 164 -6.22 -10.23 3.91
C CYS A 164 -6.05 -9.35 2.65
N MET A 165 -4.86 -8.79 2.40
CA MET A 165 -4.55 -8.10 1.14
C MET A 165 -4.64 -9.05 -0.06
N LEU A 166 -4.16 -10.29 0.06
CA LEU A 166 -4.23 -11.30 -1.00
C LEU A 166 -5.65 -11.79 -1.29
N ALA A 167 -6.54 -11.75 -0.29
CA ALA A 167 -7.97 -12.04 -0.45
C ALA A 167 -8.72 -10.91 -1.19
N HIS A 168 -8.32 -9.65 -0.99
CA HIS A 168 -8.89 -8.47 -1.65
C HIS A 168 -8.31 -8.15 -3.03
N LEU A 169 -7.42 -8.99 -3.57
CA LEU A 169 -6.90 -8.80 -4.92
C LEU A 169 -8.03 -8.87 -5.97
N PRO A 170 -8.07 -7.97 -6.96
CA PRO A 170 -9.20 -7.86 -7.87
C PRO A 170 -9.07 -8.84 -9.03
N LEU A 171 -9.33 -10.12 -8.75
CA LEU A 171 -9.05 -11.20 -9.68
C LEU A 171 -9.77 -11.06 -11.03
N GLY A 172 -11.02 -10.56 -11.04
CA GLY A 172 -11.79 -10.30 -12.26
C GLY A 172 -11.31 -9.08 -13.07
N ALA A 173 -10.90 -7.99 -12.41
CA ALA A 173 -10.47 -6.76 -13.11
C ALA A 173 -9.24 -7.00 -14.01
N TRP A 174 -8.38 -7.98 -13.68
CA TRP A 174 -7.25 -8.36 -14.53
C TRP A 174 -7.64 -8.95 -15.89
N GLN A 175 -8.86 -9.45 -16.06
CA GLN A 175 -9.33 -9.98 -17.36
C GLN A 175 -9.77 -8.86 -18.31
N LEU A 176 -10.15 -7.69 -17.77
CA LEU A 176 -10.55 -6.49 -18.51
C LEU A 176 -9.38 -5.53 -18.74
N GLY A 177 -8.15 -5.97 -18.51
CA GLY A 177 -6.96 -5.12 -18.48
C GLY A 177 -6.73 -4.38 -19.80
N VAL A 178 -6.83 -3.04 -19.75
CA VAL A 178 -6.32 -2.19 -20.84
C VAL A 178 -4.80 -2.37 -20.89
N PRO A 179 -4.21 -2.77 -22.04
CA PRO A 179 -2.76 -2.89 -22.17
C PRO A 179 -2.11 -1.57 -21.78
N SER A 180 -1.14 -1.61 -20.87
CA SER A 180 -0.54 -0.37 -20.34
C SER A 180 0.03 0.48 -21.48
N THR A 181 -0.51 1.68 -21.73
CA THR A 181 -0.02 2.55 -22.80
C THR A 181 1.35 3.18 -22.52
N SER A 182 2.03 2.74 -21.45
CA SER A 182 3.40 3.14 -21.12
C SER A 182 4.41 2.67 -22.17
N SER A 183 4.88 3.64 -22.96
CA SER A 183 5.72 3.41 -24.13
C SER A 183 6.99 2.58 -23.84
N GLY A 184 7.19 1.53 -24.64
CA GLY A 184 8.39 0.68 -24.61
C GLY A 184 8.48 -0.30 -23.43
N THR A 185 7.40 -0.59 -22.70
CA THR A 185 7.24 -1.93 -22.09
C THR A 185 6.49 -2.81 -23.07
N ASN A 186 6.71 -4.12 -23.02
CA ASN A 186 5.88 -5.08 -23.75
C ASN A 186 4.54 -5.21 -23.00
N SER A 187 3.70 -4.18 -23.15
CA SER A 187 2.63 -3.86 -22.22
C SER A 187 1.38 -4.72 -22.34
N THR A 188 1.29 -5.48 -23.43
CA THR A 188 0.40 -6.63 -23.59
C THR A 188 0.56 -7.66 -22.46
N PHE A 189 1.71 -7.68 -21.77
CA PHE A 189 2.01 -8.57 -20.65
C PHE A 189 1.92 -7.89 -19.27
N ARG A 190 1.37 -6.67 -19.16
CA ARG A 190 1.15 -5.99 -17.87
C ARG A 190 -0.23 -5.36 -17.80
N ASN A 191 -0.99 -5.78 -16.79
CA ASN A 191 -2.19 -5.11 -16.36
C ASN A 191 -1.87 -4.17 -15.19
N SER A 192 -2.51 -3.00 -15.15
CA SER A 192 -2.31 -1.97 -14.12
C SER A 192 -3.65 -1.37 -13.71
N ILE A 193 -3.84 -1.19 -12.41
CA ILE A 193 -5.00 -0.54 -11.79
C ILE A 193 -4.42 0.55 -10.89
N ASP A 194 -4.59 1.82 -11.28
CA ASP A 194 -4.19 2.94 -10.44
C ASP A 194 -5.06 2.91 -9.17
N ILE A 195 -4.48 2.60 -8.01
CA ILE A 195 -5.20 2.61 -6.73
C ILE A 195 -5.07 3.96 -6.02
N HIS A 196 -4.07 4.77 -6.37
CA HIS A 196 -3.95 6.16 -5.94
C HIS A 196 -3.14 7.02 -6.93
N ARG A 197 -3.71 8.13 -7.39
CA ARG A 197 -3.00 9.19 -8.11
C ARG A 197 -3.63 10.56 -7.79
N PRO A 198 -2.97 11.43 -7.01
CA PRO A 198 -3.50 12.75 -6.69
C PRO A 198 -3.76 13.60 -7.93
N GLY A 199 -4.75 14.49 -7.83
CA GLY A 199 -5.20 15.33 -8.94
C GLY A 199 -5.97 14.60 -10.05
N HIS A 200 -6.08 13.26 -10.01
CA HIS A 200 -6.98 12.52 -10.89
C HIS A 200 -8.33 12.28 -10.19
N SER A 201 -9.43 12.41 -10.93
CA SER A 201 -10.79 12.22 -10.42
C SER A 201 -11.07 10.74 -10.18
N GLY A 202 -10.66 10.25 -9.00
CA GLY A 202 -10.87 8.90 -8.52
C GLY A 202 -9.74 7.92 -8.88
N PRO A 203 -9.52 6.88 -8.06
CA PRO A 203 -8.65 5.77 -8.45
C PRO A 203 -9.26 5.02 -9.65
N THR A 204 -8.43 4.42 -10.49
CA THR A 204 -8.89 3.62 -11.64
C THR A 204 -9.68 2.37 -11.22
N LEU A 205 -9.65 1.98 -9.94
CA LEU A 205 -10.66 1.12 -9.28
C LEU A 205 -12.11 1.50 -9.63
N GLU A 206 -12.43 2.80 -9.72
CA GLU A 206 -13.78 3.29 -10.07
C GLU A 206 -14.14 3.01 -11.53
N ARG A 207 -13.14 2.89 -12.42
CA ARG A 207 -13.30 2.51 -13.84
C ARG A 207 -13.21 1.00 -14.05
N ALA A 208 -12.50 0.27 -13.19
CA ALA A 208 -12.35 -1.18 -13.23
C ALA A 208 -13.64 -1.96 -12.91
N ARG A 209 -14.76 -1.26 -12.63
CA ARG A 209 -16.01 -1.81 -12.09
C ARG A 209 -15.81 -2.63 -10.81
N GLU A 210 -14.80 -2.29 -10.02
CA GLU A 210 -14.62 -2.89 -8.70
C GLU A 210 -15.60 -2.26 -7.73
N THR A 211 -16.70 -2.98 -7.52
CA THR A 211 -17.75 -2.67 -6.58
C THR A 211 -17.47 -3.29 -5.20
N GLY A 212 -18.20 -2.79 -4.20
CA GLY A 212 -18.24 -3.31 -2.84
C GLY A 212 -16.91 -3.44 -2.09
N VAL A 213 -16.72 -4.61 -1.48
CA VAL A 213 -15.75 -4.87 -0.40
C VAL A 213 -14.32 -4.52 -0.80
N ASN A 214 -13.89 -4.92 -2.01
CA ASN A 214 -12.52 -4.68 -2.49
C ASN A 214 -12.19 -3.19 -2.57
N ARG A 215 -13.10 -2.38 -3.11
CA ARG A 215 -12.93 -0.93 -3.21
C ARG A 215 -12.82 -0.27 -1.85
N ILE A 216 -13.58 -0.75 -0.86
CA ILE A 216 -13.53 -0.26 0.52
C ILE A 216 -12.18 -0.60 1.18
N PHE A 217 -11.71 -1.85 1.01
CA PHE A 217 -10.39 -2.28 1.47
C PHE A 217 -9.25 -1.45 0.86
N TRP A 218 -9.18 -1.36 -0.48
CA TRP A 218 -8.08 -0.64 -1.15
C TRP A 218 -8.12 0.86 -0.87
N ARG A 219 -9.31 1.47 -0.72
CA ARG A 219 -9.43 2.86 -0.27
C ARG A 219 -8.90 3.07 1.15
N ALA A 220 -9.17 2.15 2.07
CA ALA A 220 -8.61 2.18 3.43
C ALA A 220 -7.08 2.02 3.41
N PHE A 221 -6.56 1.06 2.64
CA PHE A 221 -5.12 0.83 2.43
C PHE A 221 -4.42 2.09 1.90
N VAL A 222 -4.94 2.67 0.82
CA VAL A 222 -4.42 3.88 0.19
C VAL A 222 -4.46 5.06 1.15
N LYS A 223 -5.56 5.27 1.87
CA LYS A 223 -5.63 6.37 2.86
C LYS A 223 -4.57 6.26 3.94
N SER A 224 -4.20 5.04 4.35
CA SER A 224 -3.18 4.79 5.39
C SER A 224 -1.74 4.79 4.85
N PHE A 225 -1.50 4.34 3.62
CA PHE A 225 -0.15 4.09 3.12
C PHE A 225 0.28 4.97 1.93
N ALA A 226 -0.64 5.65 1.27
CA ALA A 226 -0.35 6.71 0.28
C ALA A 226 -0.43 8.13 0.90
N SER A 227 -0.48 8.24 2.22
CA SER A 227 -0.58 9.54 2.91
C SER A 227 0.72 10.35 2.79
N HIS A 228 0.60 11.67 3.01
CA HIS A 228 1.73 12.58 3.02
C HIS A 228 2.78 12.20 4.09
N GLU A 229 2.34 11.72 5.26
CA GLU A 229 3.20 11.21 6.32
C GLU A 229 4.04 10.01 5.87
N MET A 230 3.45 9.09 5.09
CA MET A 230 4.20 7.96 4.53
C MET A 230 5.15 8.41 3.42
N ALA A 231 4.75 9.38 2.60
CA ALA A 231 5.62 10.00 1.59
C ALA A 231 6.86 10.64 2.25
N LEU A 232 6.66 11.43 3.31
CA LEU A 232 7.72 12.03 4.12
C LEU A 232 8.61 10.97 4.78
N LEU A 233 8.04 9.89 5.33
CA LEU A 233 8.82 8.79 5.90
C LEU A 233 9.75 8.16 4.85
N TRP A 234 9.26 7.92 3.63
CA TRP A 234 10.07 7.38 2.54
C TRP A 234 11.17 8.33 2.11
N VAL A 235 10.85 9.61 1.84
CA VAL A 235 11.86 10.65 1.54
C VAL A 235 12.90 10.72 2.66
N THR A 236 12.45 10.58 3.91
CA THR A 236 13.29 10.63 5.10
C THR A 236 14.22 9.44 5.21
N LYS A 237 13.76 8.26 4.79
CA LYS A 237 14.52 7.01 4.80
C LYS A 237 15.75 7.10 3.88
N PHE A 238 15.61 7.76 2.73
CA PHE A 238 16.63 7.89 1.70
C PHE A 238 17.37 9.24 1.75
N ARG A 239 17.59 9.77 2.96
CA ARG A 239 18.08 11.14 3.15
C ARG A 239 19.41 11.49 2.52
N ARG A 240 20.30 10.51 2.28
CA ARG A 240 21.59 10.79 1.65
C ARG A 240 21.37 11.17 0.18
N THR A 241 20.45 10.50 -0.51
CA THR A 241 20.09 10.81 -1.90
C THR A 241 19.08 11.95 -2.00
N THR A 242 18.09 12.04 -1.10
CA THR A 242 17.02 13.06 -1.17
C THR A 242 17.43 14.42 -0.58
N GLY A 243 18.21 14.47 0.49
CA GLY A 243 18.64 15.71 1.16
C GLY A 243 19.37 16.71 0.23
N PRO A 244 20.43 16.29 -0.49
CA PRO A 244 21.12 17.16 -1.46
C PRO A 244 20.28 17.56 -2.69
N ARG A 245 19.17 16.86 -2.96
CA ARG A 245 18.21 17.25 -4.00
C ARG A 245 17.29 18.37 -3.52
N LEU A 246 16.93 18.40 -2.23
CA LEU A 246 16.17 19.48 -1.58
C LEU A 246 17.01 20.74 -1.37
N GLN A 247 18.20 20.60 -0.76
CA GLN A 247 19.11 21.70 -0.48
C GLN A 247 19.49 22.48 -1.75
N ALA A 248 19.72 21.78 -2.87
CA ALA A 248 20.03 22.39 -4.15
C ALA A 248 18.84 23.08 -4.85
N ARG A 249 17.68 23.17 -4.18
CA ARG A 249 16.54 23.99 -4.57
C ARG A 249 16.26 25.11 -3.55
N GLY A 250 17.14 25.32 -2.57
CA GLY A 250 16.91 26.24 -1.46
C GLY A 250 15.85 25.77 -0.47
N LEU A 251 15.32 24.54 -0.64
CA LEU A 251 14.28 23.99 0.22
C LEU A 251 14.94 23.42 1.48
N PRO A 252 14.43 23.71 2.69
CA PRO A 252 14.87 23.02 3.88
C PRO A 252 14.65 21.51 3.69
N GLY A 253 15.58 20.70 4.18
CA GLY A 253 15.31 19.26 4.26
C GLY A 253 14.18 18.98 5.25
N PRO A 254 13.41 17.88 5.15
CA PRO A 254 12.39 17.54 6.14
C PRO A 254 12.95 17.38 7.57
N TRP A 255 14.26 17.13 7.70
CA TRP A 255 15.02 17.18 8.97
C TRP A 255 15.08 18.58 9.60
N GLN A 256 15.08 19.63 8.77
CA GLN A 256 15.01 21.02 9.22
C GLN A 256 13.57 21.42 9.52
N GLU A 257 12.57 20.87 8.82
CA GLU A 257 11.16 20.99 9.25
C GLU A 257 10.95 20.36 10.64
N GLU A 258 11.53 19.19 10.95
CA GLU A 258 11.46 18.63 12.31
C GLU A 258 12.18 19.49 13.36
N ALA A 259 13.28 20.17 13.00
CA ALA A 259 13.93 21.12 13.90
C ALA A 259 13.05 22.36 14.10
N PHE A 260 12.41 22.86 13.05
CA PHE A 260 11.46 23.96 13.06
C PHE A 260 10.21 23.64 13.91
N PHE A 261 9.58 22.47 13.73
CA PHE A 261 8.45 22.02 14.56
C PHE A 261 8.81 21.75 16.03
N ARG A 262 10.10 21.60 16.37
CA ARG A 262 10.57 21.56 17.77
C ARG A 262 10.92 22.93 18.33
N GLN A 263 11.52 23.80 17.53
CA GLN A 263 11.95 25.14 17.96
C GLN A 263 10.80 26.14 17.99
N SER A 264 9.77 25.98 17.16
CA SER A 264 8.69 26.96 17.06
C SER A 264 7.93 27.12 18.37
N GLY A 265 7.92 26.11 19.25
CA GLY A 265 7.29 26.18 20.57
C GLY A 265 5.80 26.54 20.51
N LEU A 266 5.17 26.43 19.33
CA LEU A 266 3.84 26.95 19.05
C LEU A 266 2.80 26.11 19.78
N ALA A 267 2.51 26.58 20.99
CA ALA A 267 1.27 26.33 21.69
C ALA A 267 0.07 26.57 20.77
N GLN A 268 -1.05 25.92 21.11
CA GLN A 268 -2.31 26.03 20.39
C GLN A 268 -2.73 27.51 20.25
N GLY A 269 -2.79 28.03 19.01
CA GLY A 269 -3.14 29.43 18.79
C GLY A 269 -3.09 29.83 17.31
N GLU A 270 -1.91 30.17 16.81
CA GLU A 270 -1.77 30.76 15.48
C GLU A 270 -1.56 29.71 14.37
N LYS A 271 -2.49 29.68 13.43
CA LYS A 271 -2.26 29.14 12.09
C LYS A 271 -1.37 30.11 11.30
N THR A 272 -0.07 30.14 11.59
CA THR A 272 0.88 30.55 10.56
C THR A 272 0.82 29.51 9.45
N GLU A 273 0.28 29.89 8.29
CA GLU A 273 0.44 29.13 7.05
C GLU A 273 1.91 29.23 6.62
N VAL A 274 2.76 28.50 7.32
CA VAL A 274 4.08 28.11 6.82
C VAL A 274 3.79 27.19 5.64
N GLU A 275 3.73 27.79 4.45
CA GLU A 275 3.52 27.10 3.18
C GLU A 275 4.55 25.95 3.10
N THR A 276 4.08 24.72 3.31
CA THR A 276 4.97 23.57 3.52
C THR A 276 5.75 23.33 2.23
N VAL A 277 7.03 23.67 2.29
CA VAL A 277 7.89 23.97 1.13
C VAL A 277 8.06 22.77 0.18
N THR A 278 7.65 21.57 0.61
CA THR A 278 7.45 20.41 -0.26
C THR A 278 6.15 19.65 0.01
N ASN A 279 5.11 19.94 -0.77
CA ASN A 279 3.95 19.06 -0.92
C ASN A 279 4.35 17.75 -1.63
N PHE A 280 4.71 16.74 -0.83
CA PHE A 280 4.93 15.37 -1.31
C PHE A 280 3.63 14.61 -1.48
N THR A 281 3.50 13.90 -2.60
CA THR A 281 2.44 12.93 -2.91
C THR A 281 3.02 11.53 -3.05
N TYR A 282 2.21 10.49 -2.87
CA TYR A 282 2.67 9.10 -2.98
C TYR A 282 1.70 8.25 -3.80
N ASP A 283 1.90 8.27 -5.12
CA ASP A 283 1.11 7.54 -6.09
C ASP A 283 1.29 6.03 -5.89
N MET A 284 0.23 5.24 -6.14
CA MET A 284 0.26 3.78 -6.04
C MET A 284 -0.55 3.11 -7.15
N ASP A 285 0.07 2.15 -7.81
CA ASP A 285 -0.52 1.32 -8.86
C ASP A 285 -0.46 -0.15 -8.43
N LEU A 286 -1.63 -0.82 -8.39
CA LEU A 286 -1.67 -2.27 -8.28
C LEU A 286 -1.42 -2.85 -9.68
N THR A 287 -0.44 -3.73 -9.81
CA THR A 287 0.05 -4.23 -11.10
C THR A 287 0.13 -5.74 -11.12
N ARG A 288 -0.13 -6.34 -12.28
CA ARG A 288 0.02 -7.77 -12.52
C ARG A 288 0.79 -7.99 -13.82
N ASP A 289 2.03 -8.43 -13.66
CA ASP A 289 2.90 -8.83 -14.75
C ASP A 289 2.63 -10.31 -15.09
N LEU A 290 2.40 -10.57 -16.38
CA LEU A 290 2.06 -11.89 -16.94
C LEU A 290 3.31 -12.61 -17.48
N PRO A 291 3.26 -13.92 -17.76
CA PRO A 291 4.32 -14.64 -18.46
C PRO A 291 4.77 -13.91 -19.73
N GLY A 292 6.08 -13.82 -19.97
CA GLY A 292 6.65 -13.03 -21.07
C GLY A 292 6.86 -11.54 -20.76
N PHE A 293 6.30 -10.99 -19.67
CA PHE A 293 6.62 -9.63 -19.23
C PHE A 293 8.11 -9.49 -18.91
N SER A 294 8.71 -8.37 -19.32
CA SER A 294 10.01 -7.93 -18.85
C SER A 294 10.03 -6.41 -18.67
N SER A 295 10.93 -5.93 -17.81
CA SER A 295 11.27 -4.51 -17.71
C SER A 295 12.77 -4.37 -17.92
N LEU A 296 13.16 -3.77 -19.05
CA LEU A 296 14.54 -3.53 -19.44
C LEU A 296 15.29 -2.66 -18.41
N PRO A 297 16.63 -2.75 -18.31
CA PRO A 297 17.45 -1.84 -17.52
C PRO A 297 17.06 -0.36 -17.69
N HIS A 298 16.57 0.25 -16.62
CA HIS A 298 16.21 1.66 -16.51
C HIS A 298 16.54 2.15 -15.11
N ALA A 299 16.56 3.47 -14.90
CA ALA A 299 16.91 4.07 -13.62
C ALA A 299 15.78 4.91 -13.00
N ASP A 300 14.54 4.77 -13.48
CA ASP A 300 13.38 5.61 -13.17
C ASP A 300 13.46 7.08 -13.63
N SER A 301 12.29 7.73 -13.70
CA SER A 301 12.13 9.12 -14.13
C SER A 301 12.67 10.10 -13.08
N GLY A 302 13.07 11.30 -13.53
CA GLY A 302 13.70 12.29 -12.66
C GLY A 302 12.80 12.88 -11.57
N ASN A 303 11.48 12.92 -11.82
CA ASN A 303 10.46 13.46 -10.91
C ASN A 303 10.08 12.51 -9.76
N ARG A 304 10.74 11.35 -9.63
CA ARG A 304 10.56 10.41 -8.52
C ARG A 304 11.62 10.65 -7.44
N TRP A 305 11.17 10.74 -6.20
CA TRP A 305 12.01 10.86 -5.01
C TRP A 305 12.37 9.51 -4.42
N VAL A 306 11.37 8.64 -4.33
CA VAL A 306 11.46 7.26 -3.85
C VAL A 306 10.52 6.42 -4.69
N SER A 307 10.98 5.22 -5.05
CA SER A 307 10.18 4.22 -5.74
C SER A 307 10.10 2.97 -4.85
N THR A 308 8.90 2.41 -4.71
CA THR A 308 8.60 1.24 -3.88
C THR A 308 7.91 0.15 -4.70
N ILE A 309 8.19 -1.11 -4.37
CA ILE A 309 7.57 -2.29 -4.99
C ILE A 309 7.24 -3.26 -3.88
N PHE A 310 5.97 -3.31 -3.46
CA PHE A 310 5.47 -4.33 -2.53
C PHE A 310 5.13 -5.59 -3.33
N TYR A 311 5.68 -6.73 -2.92
CA TYR A 311 5.52 -8.00 -3.59
C TYR A 311 4.32 -8.77 -3.02
N LEU A 312 3.35 -9.08 -3.89
CA LEU A 312 2.10 -9.77 -3.53
C LEU A 312 2.13 -11.25 -3.96
N ALA A 313 3.26 -11.93 -3.71
CA ALA A 313 3.41 -13.35 -3.96
C ALA A 313 2.57 -14.17 -2.96
N ARG A 314 1.75 -15.10 -3.45
CA ARG A 314 0.99 -16.00 -2.58
C ARG A 314 1.94 -16.98 -1.89
N SER A 315 1.73 -17.23 -0.60
CA SER A 315 2.48 -18.19 0.20
C SER A 315 2.01 -19.63 -0.09
N ASN A 316 2.27 -20.11 -1.31
CA ASN A 316 1.96 -21.48 -1.69
C ASN A 316 2.96 -22.43 -0.99
N SER A 317 2.43 -23.49 -0.36
CA SER A 317 3.13 -24.30 0.64
C SER A 317 4.51 -24.82 0.22
N SER A 318 5.42 -24.81 1.20
CA SER A 318 6.75 -25.46 1.25
C SER A 318 7.89 -24.91 0.37
N LYS A 319 7.66 -24.38 -0.84
CA LYS A 319 8.77 -23.88 -1.69
C LYS A 319 8.41 -22.64 -2.50
N THR A 320 9.02 -21.51 -2.12
CA THR A 320 9.29 -20.39 -3.03
C THR A 320 10.11 -20.94 -4.20
N SER A 321 9.45 -21.29 -5.30
CA SER A 321 10.11 -21.95 -6.44
C SER A 321 11.30 -21.11 -6.93
N ARG A 322 12.33 -21.77 -7.48
CA ARG A 322 13.46 -21.07 -8.11
C ARG A 322 12.96 -20.06 -9.17
N SER A 323 11.83 -20.34 -9.81
CA SER A 323 11.18 -19.43 -10.77
C SER A 323 10.57 -18.17 -10.12
N SER A 324 9.94 -18.25 -8.94
CA SER A 324 9.48 -17.04 -8.23
C SER A 324 10.64 -16.19 -7.71
N ILE A 325 11.74 -16.81 -7.25
CA ILE A 325 12.95 -16.06 -6.87
C ILE A 325 13.53 -15.31 -8.09
N LYS A 326 13.49 -15.90 -9.29
CA LYS A 326 13.91 -15.25 -10.55
C LYS A 326 13.04 -14.04 -10.92
N ALA A 327 11.72 -14.09 -10.68
CA ALA A 327 10.73 -13.07 -11.03
C ALA A 327 10.84 -11.74 -10.25
N GLY A 328 11.72 -11.66 -9.25
CA GLY A 328 11.98 -10.43 -8.51
C GLY A 328 12.85 -9.40 -9.26
N THR A 329 13.07 -8.25 -8.63
CA THR A 329 13.80 -7.13 -9.22
C THR A 329 15.32 -7.33 -9.20
N LYS A 330 16.01 -6.97 -10.28
CA LYS A 330 17.48 -6.97 -10.38
C LYS A 330 18.00 -5.56 -10.17
N VAL A 331 18.94 -5.39 -9.25
CA VAL A 331 19.73 -4.18 -9.02
C VAL A 331 21.01 -4.30 -9.84
N LEU A 332 21.30 -3.30 -10.66
CA LEU A 332 22.32 -3.36 -11.71
C LEU A 332 23.39 -2.29 -11.54
N VAL A 333 24.59 -2.59 -12.06
CA VAL A 333 25.68 -1.62 -12.29
C VAL A 333 26.00 -1.62 -13.77
N SER A 334 26.12 -0.44 -14.40
CA SER A 334 26.58 -0.37 -15.79
C SER A 334 28.09 -0.59 -15.85
N LYS A 335 28.56 -1.57 -16.64
CA LYS A 335 30.00 -1.80 -16.84
C LYS A 335 30.69 -0.67 -17.60
N LEU A 336 29.92 0.06 -18.42
CA LEU A 336 30.40 1.16 -19.26
C LEU A 336 30.34 2.53 -18.56
N GLY A 337 30.14 2.57 -17.24
CA GLY A 337 29.93 3.80 -16.48
C GLY A 337 28.69 4.61 -16.92
N LYS A 338 27.78 4.02 -17.72
CA LYS A 338 26.66 4.77 -18.32
C LYS A 338 25.71 5.25 -17.25
N LEU A 339 25.65 6.57 -17.11
CA LEU A 339 24.64 7.28 -16.34
C LEU A 339 23.31 7.26 -17.10
N GLY A 340 22.23 6.92 -16.40
CA GLY A 340 20.87 6.97 -16.91
C GLY A 340 20.42 8.41 -17.09
N ARG A 341 20.67 8.96 -18.30
CA ARG A 341 20.14 10.26 -18.76
C ARG A 341 18.62 10.22 -18.61
N GLY A 342 18.09 10.96 -17.62
CA GLY A 342 16.75 10.71 -17.08
C GLY A 342 15.62 10.79 -18.12
N GLY A 343 14.62 9.92 -17.95
CA GLY A 343 13.51 9.74 -18.87
C GLY A 343 13.13 8.26 -18.97
N ASN A 344 12.32 7.89 -19.97
CA ASN A 344 11.97 6.49 -20.26
C ASN A 344 13.08 5.74 -21.04
N SER A 345 14.33 6.22 -20.96
CA SER A 345 15.50 5.67 -21.66
C SER A 345 15.86 4.29 -21.10
N LYS A 346 15.31 3.25 -21.72
CA LYS A 346 15.60 1.85 -21.44
C LYS A 346 16.88 1.46 -22.19
N SER A 347 17.80 0.80 -21.50
CA SER A 347 18.93 0.12 -22.14
C SER A 347 18.54 -1.34 -22.40
N SER A 348 18.99 -1.89 -23.51
CA SER A 348 18.90 -3.33 -23.78
C SER A 348 19.56 -4.15 -22.66
N TRP A 349 19.11 -5.40 -22.50
CA TRP A 349 19.76 -6.40 -21.63
C TRP A 349 21.10 -6.91 -22.19
N GLU A 350 21.62 -6.32 -23.28
CA GLU A 350 22.79 -6.79 -24.03
C GLU A 350 23.93 -7.23 -23.11
N GLU A 351 24.40 -8.45 -23.39
CA GLU A 351 25.37 -9.14 -22.57
C GLU A 351 26.64 -8.30 -22.41
N GLY A 352 27.15 -8.25 -21.18
CA GLY A 352 28.30 -7.42 -20.84
C GLY A 352 28.00 -5.94 -20.53
N LYS A 353 26.86 -5.34 -20.90
CA LYS A 353 26.61 -3.90 -20.59
C LYS A 353 26.30 -3.62 -19.11
N PHE A 354 25.78 -4.61 -18.38
CA PHE A 354 25.45 -4.51 -16.96
C PHE A 354 25.93 -5.71 -16.16
N THR A 355 26.22 -5.49 -14.88
CA THR A 355 26.44 -6.54 -13.86
C THR A 355 25.27 -6.51 -12.88
N VAL A 356 24.72 -7.68 -12.52
CA VAL A 356 23.72 -7.79 -11.45
C VAL A 356 24.43 -7.69 -10.11
N SER A 357 24.28 -6.56 -9.42
CA SER A 357 24.85 -6.35 -8.08
C SER A 357 24.02 -7.01 -6.98
N LYS A 358 22.68 -6.98 -7.11
CA LYS A 358 21.78 -7.69 -6.19
C LYS A 358 20.57 -8.24 -6.94
N SER A 359 20.14 -9.46 -6.59
CA SER A 359 18.79 -9.93 -6.89
C SER A 359 17.93 -9.77 -5.65
N ILE A 360 16.81 -9.08 -5.80
CA ILE A 360 15.73 -9.03 -4.81
C ILE A 360 14.69 -10.06 -5.23
N PRO A 361 14.26 -11.00 -4.37
CA PRO A 361 13.29 -12.02 -4.75
C PRO A 361 11.87 -11.43 -4.89
N TYR A 362 11.03 -12.06 -5.71
CA TYR A 362 9.57 -11.90 -5.60
C TYR A 362 9.10 -12.85 -4.50
N ALA A 363 9.16 -12.35 -3.26
CA ALA A 363 8.85 -13.08 -2.03
C ALA A 363 7.51 -12.60 -1.44
N PRO A 364 6.82 -13.43 -0.64
CA PRO A 364 5.63 -12.99 0.08
C PRO A 364 5.97 -11.89 1.09
N ASN A 365 5.01 -10.99 1.30
CA ASN A 365 5.01 -9.94 2.32
C ASN A 365 6.31 -9.11 2.37
N SER A 366 6.90 -8.79 1.23
CA SER A 366 8.15 -8.02 1.17
C SER A 366 8.03 -6.75 0.33
N VAL A 367 8.91 -5.79 0.58
CA VAL A 367 9.02 -4.54 -0.21
C VAL A 367 10.46 -4.28 -0.62
N PHE A 368 10.63 -3.92 -1.90
CA PHE A 368 11.85 -3.29 -2.41
C PHE A 368 11.62 -1.78 -2.50
N ALA A 369 12.55 -0.97 -1.98
CA ALA A 369 12.46 0.48 -2.09
C ALA A 369 13.83 1.08 -2.41
N PHE A 370 13.87 2.17 -3.17
CA PHE A 370 15.09 2.90 -3.52
C PHE A 370 14.81 4.37 -3.85
N SER A 371 15.84 5.22 -3.80
CA SER A 371 15.74 6.61 -4.29
C SER A 371 16.32 6.72 -5.71
N PRO A 372 15.54 7.15 -6.72
CA PRO A 372 16.01 7.25 -8.10
C PRO A 372 17.12 8.30 -8.29
N CYS A 373 18.21 7.88 -8.93
CA CYS A 373 19.38 8.70 -9.27
C CYS A 373 20.09 8.12 -10.52
N TRP A 374 21.09 8.79 -11.10
CA TRP A 374 21.56 8.41 -12.44
C TRP A 374 22.12 6.99 -12.58
N SER A 375 22.66 6.39 -11.52
CA SER A 375 23.09 4.98 -11.51
C SER A 375 22.13 4.04 -10.78
N SER A 376 20.87 4.45 -10.49
CA SER A 376 19.85 3.59 -9.86
C SER A 376 19.24 2.55 -10.82
N TRP A 377 20.10 1.89 -11.59
CA TRP A 377 19.74 0.94 -12.63
C TRP A 377 19.11 -0.30 -12.02
N HIS A 378 17.90 -0.62 -12.49
CA HIS A 378 17.18 -1.82 -12.11
C HIS A 378 16.37 -2.35 -13.29
N ALA A 379 15.94 -3.61 -13.17
CA ALA A 379 15.25 -4.32 -14.22
C ALA A 379 14.43 -5.50 -13.66
N VAL A 380 13.52 -6.02 -14.48
CA VAL A 380 12.85 -7.31 -14.26
C VAL A 380 13.15 -8.18 -15.47
N LYS A 381 13.81 -9.33 -15.26
CA LYS A 381 14.03 -10.31 -16.34
C LYS A 381 12.69 -10.85 -16.83
N THR A 382 12.67 -11.35 -18.07
CA THR A 382 11.49 -12.01 -18.65
C THR A 382 10.90 -13.04 -17.69
N LEU A 383 9.59 -12.95 -17.44
CA LEU A 383 8.88 -13.90 -16.59
C LEU A 383 8.73 -15.23 -17.32
N GLU A 384 9.49 -16.23 -16.86
CA GLU A 384 9.51 -17.62 -17.35
C GLU A 384 8.38 -18.45 -16.71
N GLY A 385 7.69 -19.26 -17.51
CA GLY A 385 6.64 -20.19 -17.06
C GLY A 385 5.37 -19.49 -16.55
N ASN A 386 4.50 -20.23 -15.85
CA ASN A 386 3.16 -19.77 -15.45
C ASN A 386 3.16 -18.86 -14.20
N ILE A 387 4.10 -17.91 -14.11
CA ILE A 387 4.17 -16.95 -13.00
C ILE A 387 3.41 -15.67 -13.34
N ASN A 388 2.44 -15.36 -12.48
CA ASN A 388 1.89 -14.01 -12.36
C ASN A 388 2.63 -13.27 -11.23
N ARG A 389 3.30 -12.17 -11.56
CA ARG A 389 3.98 -11.30 -10.59
C ARG A 389 3.08 -10.11 -10.27
N THR A 390 2.39 -10.17 -9.14
CA THR A 390 1.50 -9.11 -8.67
C THR A 390 2.27 -8.20 -7.71
N THR A 391 2.25 -6.88 -7.94
CA THR A 391 2.93 -5.92 -7.07
C THR A 391 2.12 -4.64 -6.87
N ILE A 392 2.30 -3.97 -5.73
CA ILE A 392 1.95 -2.56 -5.59
C ILE A 392 3.22 -1.76 -5.91
N GLN A 393 3.22 -1.04 -7.01
CA GLN A 393 4.27 -0.08 -7.36
C GLN A 393 3.85 1.28 -6.79
N GLY A 394 4.75 1.93 -6.05
CA GLY A 394 4.49 3.23 -5.45
C GLY A 394 5.59 4.23 -5.78
N TYR A 395 5.21 5.50 -5.93
CA TYR A 395 6.11 6.57 -6.37
C TYR A 395 5.90 7.84 -5.55
N VAL A 396 6.92 8.26 -4.80
CA VAL A 396 6.88 9.54 -4.11
C VAL A 396 7.27 10.66 -5.08
N HIS A 397 6.37 11.62 -5.21
CA HIS A 397 6.46 12.79 -6.08
C HIS A 397 6.37 14.09 -5.26
N SER A 398 6.70 15.21 -5.89
CA SER A 398 6.44 16.56 -5.36
C SER A 398 5.97 17.48 -6.47
N SER A 399 5.25 18.55 -6.13
CA SER A 399 4.93 19.65 -7.05
C SER A 399 6.18 20.24 -7.72
N VAL A 400 7.29 20.36 -6.96
CA VAL A 400 8.59 20.83 -7.46
C VAL A 400 9.20 19.80 -8.41
N LYS A 401 9.31 20.13 -9.71
CA LYS A 401 10.08 19.34 -10.68
C LYS A 401 11.58 19.44 -10.35
N ILE A 402 12.23 18.34 -9.97
CA ILE A 402 13.68 18.31 -9.72
C ILE A 402 14.39 17.50 -10.81
N PRO A 403 15.43 18.06 -11.48
CA PRO A 403 16.25 17.28 -12.39
C PRO A 403 16.92 16.13 -11.64
N LYS A 404 16.96 14.96 -12.27
CA LYS A 404 17.65 13.79 -11.75
C LYS A 404 19.14 14.12 -11.59
N LYS A 405 19.76 13.69 -10.50
CA LYS A 405 21.19 13.92 -10.21
C LYS A 405 21.98 12.61 -10.18
N ALA A 406 23.31 12.75 -10.16
CA ALA A 406 24.20 11.67 -9.77
C ALA A 406 23.76 11.06 -8.44
N CYS A 407 23.91 9.74 -8.28
CA CYS A 407 23.72 9.12 -6.98
C CYS A 407 24.77 9.68 -6.03
N VAL A 408 24.39 9.89 -4.76
CA VAL A 408 25.39 10.18 -3.74
C VAL A 408 26.25 8.94 -3.60
N GLN A 409 27.52 9.08 -4.00
CA GLN A 409 28.48 8.00 -3.85
C GLN A 409 28.49 7.56 -2.39
N PRO A 410 28.77 6.27 -2.10
CA PRO A 410 29.20 5.91 -0.77
C PRO A 410 30.29 6.91 -0.37
N LEU A 411 30.13 7.51 0.81
CA LEU A 411 31.29 8.06 1.49
C LEU A 411 32.23 6.87 1.59
N GLU A 412 33.30 6.88 0.81
CA GLU A 412 34.37 5.91 0.97
C GLU A 412 34.72 5.99 2.45
N THR A 413 34.50 4.90 3.17
CA THR A 413 35.07 4.80 4.50
C THR A 413 36.55 4.79 4.24
N THR A 414 37.17 5.96 4.42
CA THR A 414 38.60 6.14 4.49
C THR A 414 39.10 5.37 5.71
N SER A 415 39.16 4.05 5.54
CA SER A 415 40.24 3.25 6.09
C SER A 415 41.52 3.76 5.43
N GLN A 416 41.95 4.96 5.86
CA GLN A 416 43.37 5.20 5.94
C GLN A 416 43.90 4.05 6.79
N PRO A 417 44.84 3.23 6.27
CA PRO A 417 45.58 2.38 7.17
C PRO A 417 46.26 3.32 8.18
N ASN A 418 46.13 3.02 9.47
CA ASN A 418 46.95 3.66 10.50
C ASN A 418 48.39 3.14 10.36
N SER A 419 49.08 3.57 9.30
CA SER A 419 50.52 3.46 9.17
C SER A 419 51.12 4.76 9.68
N LEU A 420 51.26 4.85 11.02
CA LEU A 420 52.16 5.71 11.80
C LEU A 420 51.61 5.81 13.24
N PHE A 421 51.99 4.84 14.08
CA PHE A 421 52.61 5.06 15.39
C PHE A 421 53.26 3.75 15.85
#